data_AF-A0A1I2GY53-F1
#
_entry.id   AF-A0A1I2GY53-F1
#
_cell.length_a   1.000
_cell.length_b   1.000
_cell.length_c   1.000
_cell.angle_alpha   90.00
_cell.angle_beta   90.00
_cell.angle_gamma   90.00
#
_symmetry.space_group_name_H-M   'P 1'
#
loop_
_entity.id
_entity.type
_entity.pdbx_description
1 polymer ?
#
loop_
_entity_poly.entity_id
_entity_poly.type
_entity_poly.pdbx_seq_one_letter_code
_entity_poly.pdbx_strand_id
1 'polypeptide(L)'
;MGKYDDKRRQFQQLKSLSNDKFWEAMNVLHTRAYAAAQRHYSEAMDIELTPRQKQAVEAKATEIRELWDGMETVDTDATGAEVFKPAPIKEG
;
A
#
# COMPACT_ATOMS: atom_id res chain seq x y z
N MET A 1 23.27 8.53 12.96
CA MET A 1 22.12 9.46 12.79
C MET A 1 20.87 8.63 13.09
N GLY A 2 20.03 9.07 14.03
CA GLY A 2 18.95 8.22 14.55
C GLY A 2 17.71 8.22 13.66
N LYS A 3 16.89 7.17 13.75
CA LYS A 3 15.59 7.03 13.05
C LYS A 3 14.66 8.25 13.22
N TYR A 4 14.80 8.98 14.31
CA TYR A 4 14.04 10.22 14.59
C TYR A 4 14.55 11.43 13.79
N ASP A 5 15.86 11.52 13.54
CA ASP A 5 16.46 12.60 12.73
C ASP A 5 16.02 12.47 11.26
N ASP A 6 15.95 11.24 10.75
CA ASP A 6 15.52 10.97 9.37
C ASP A 6 14.04 11.32 9.15
N LYS A 7 13.16 10.99 10.11
CA LYS A 7 11.74 11.36 10.04
C LYS A 7 11.54 12.87 10.10
N ARG A 8 12.27 13.58 10.97
CA ARG A 8 12.22 15.05 11.06
C ARG A 8 12.69 15.69 9.75
N ARG A 9 13.79 15.19 9.16
CA ARG A 9 14.29 15.68 7.87
C ARG A 9 13.28 15.46 6.75
N GLN A 10 12.70 14.27 6.65
CA GLN A 10 11.65 13.97 5.65
C GLN A 10 10.43 14.89 5.82
N PHE A 11 9.99 15.13 7.06
CA PHE A 11 8.90 16.06 7.33
C PHE A 11 9.21 17.48 6.83
N GLN A 12 10.41 18.01 7.11
CA GLN A 12 10.78 19.34 6.62
C GLN A 12 10.90 19.38 5.09
N GLN A 13 11.39 18.30 4.47
CA GLN A 13 11.43 18.19 3.01
C GLN A 13 10.03 18.27 2.41
N LEU A 14 9.08 17.46 2.91
CA LEU A 14 7.69 17.47 2.43
C LEU A 14 7.03 18.85 2.54
N LYS A 15 7.29 19.57 3.64
CA LYS A 15 6.76 20.94 3.84
C LYS A 15 7.32 21.97 2.85
N SER A 16 8.51 21.73 2.30
CA SER A 16 9.16 22.66 1.36
C SER A 16 8.77 22.43 -0.10
N LEU A 17 7.99 21.38 -0.39
CA LEU A 17 7.56 21.06 -1.74
C LEU A 17 6.47 22.01 -2.23
N SER A 18 6.41 22.22 -3.55
CA SER A 18 5.21 22.77 -4.19
C SER A 18 4.04 21.79 -4.05
N ASN A 19 2.81 22.26 -4.30
CA ASN A 19 1.62 21.42 -4.19
C ASN A 19 1.69 20.17 -5.09
N ASP A 20 2.04 20.34 -6.37
CA ASP A 20 2.18 19.21 -7.30
C ASP A 20 3.23 18.20 -6.83
N LYS A 21 4.38 18.69 -6.34
CA LYS A 21 5.45 17.81 -5.84
C LYS A 21 5.11 17.14 -4.54
N PHE A 22 4.29 17.78 -3.71
CA PHE A 22 3.75 17.17 -2.50
C PHE A 22 2.85 15.98 -2.84
N TRP A 23 1.90 16.14 -3.76
CA TRP A 23 1.02 15.05 -4.16
C TRP A 23 1.74 13.92 -4.90
N GLU A 24 2.71 14.24 -5.75
CA GLU A 24 3.60 13.22 -6.34
C GLU A 24 4.32 12.41 -5.26
N ALA A 25 4.82 13.06 -4.21
CA ALA A 25 5.44 12.37 -3.08
C ALA A 25 4.45 11.50 -2.29
N MET A 26 3.20 11.95 -2.12
CA MET A 26 2.16 11.14 -1.47
C MET A 26 1.78 9.92 -2.30
N ASN A 27 1.64 10.07 -3.63
CA ASN A 27 1.40 8.93 -4.53
C ASN A 27 2.49 7.87 -4.38
N VAL A 28 3.77 8.27 -4.34
CA VAL A 28 4.89 7.35 -4.11
C VAL A 28 4.76 6.62 -2.76
N LEU A 29 4.34 7.31 -1.69
CA LEU A 29 4.15 6.66 -0.38
C LEU A 29 3.00 5.64 -0.42
N HIS A 30 1.88 5.98 -1.05
CA HIS A 30 0.73 5.09 -1.20
C HIS A 30 1.07 3.86 -2.05
N THR A 31 1.75 4.05 -3.18
CA THR A 31 2.24 2.94 -4.01
C THR A 31 3.15 2.00 -3.21
N ARG A 32 4.09 2.55 -2.43
CA ARG A 32 5.01 1.73 -1.59
C ARG A 32 4.28 0.96 -0.50
N ALA A 33 3.29 1.58 0.16
CA ALA A 33 2.49 0.92 1.18
C ALA A 33 1.68 -0.24 0.59
N TYR A 34 1.05 -0.03 -0.56
CA TYR A 34 0.30 -1.07 -1.27
C TYR A 34 1.21 -2.21 -1.74
N ALA A 35 2.36 -1.90 -2.33
CA ALA A 35 3.34 -2.91 -2.74
C ALA A 35 3.85 -3.75 -1.55
N ALA A 36 4.04 -3.14 -0.39
CA ALA A 36 4.39 -3.87 0.83
C ALA A 36 3.26 -4.80 1.28
N ALA A 37 2.00 -4.35 1.24
CA ALA A 37 0.84 -5.19 1.55
C ALA A 37 0.72 -6.37 0.58
N GLN A 38 0.81 -6.13 -0.74
CA GLN A 38 0.80 -7.18 -1.76
C GLN A 38 1.89 -8.23 -1.50
N ARG A 39 3.11 -7.78 -1.17
CA ARG A 39 4.21 -8.69 -0.84
C ARG A 39 3.89 -9.55 0.38
N HIS A 40 3.39 -8.97 1.48
CA HIS A 40 3.03 -9.75 2.67
C HIS A 40 1.95 -10.80 2.36
N TYR A 41 0.94 -10.44 1.56
CA TYR A 41 -0.09 -11.40 1.15
C TYR A 41 0.47 -12.46 0.21
N SER A 42 1.35 -12.10 -0.74
CA SER A 42 2.00 -13.08 -1.63
C SER A 42 2.86 -14.07 -0.85
N GLU A 43 3.64 -13.59 0.14
CA GLU A 43 4.43 -14.43 1.06
C GLU A 43 3.53 -15.35 1.90
N ALA A 44 2.42 -14.85 2.44
CA ALA A 44 1.46 -15.67 3.17
C ALA A 44 0.80 -16.73 2.26
N MET A 45 0.47 -16.38 1.02
CA MET A 45 -0.07 -17.32 0.04
C MET A 45 0.94 -18.40 -0.35
N ASP A 46 2.24 -18.08 -0.43
CA ASP A 46 3.28 -19.08 -0.69
C ASP A 46 3.37 -20.15 0.41
N ILE A 47 3.04 -19.79 1.65
CA ILE A 47 3.05 -20.70 2.81
C ILE A 47 1.78 -21.56 2.84
N GLU A 48 0.62 -20.93 2.67
CA GLU A 48 -0.69 -21.55 2.94
C GLU A 48 -1.32 -22.21 1.72
N LEU A 49 -0.94 -21.82 0.49
CA LEU A 49 -1.60 -22.23 -0.74
C LEU A 49 -0.68 -23.02 -1.67
N THR A 50 -1.29 -23.84 -2.52
CA THR A 50 -0.57 -24.41 -3.68
C THR A 50 -0.27 -23.32 -4.72
N PRO A 51 0.77 -23.48 -5.58
CA PRO A 51 1.10 -22.51 -6.61
C PRO A 51 -0.08 -22.16 -7.55
N ARG A 52 -0.93 -23.14 -7.86
CA ARG A 52 -2.13 -22.94 -8.70
C ARG A 52 -3.17 -22.06 -7.98
N GLN A 53 -3.38 -22.26 -6.68
CA GLN A 53 -4.32 -21.45 -5.91
C GLN A 53 -3.80 -20.02 -5.75
N LYS A 54 -2.50 -19.84 -5.46
CA LYS A 54 -1.86 -18.53 -5.43
C LYS A 54 -2.09 -17.75 -6.73
N GLN A 55 -1.79 -18.35 -7.88
CA GLN A 55 -1.99 -17.71 -9.19
C GLN A 55 -3.46 -17.31 -9.41
N ALA A 56 -4.42 -18.15 -9.01
CA ALA A 56 -5.83 -17.83 -9.13
C ALA A 56 -6.23 -16.62 -8.25
N VAL A 57 -5.70 -16.54 -7.02
CA VAL A 57 -5.95 -15.41 -6.12
C VAL A 57 -5.29 -14.13 -6.64
N GLU A 58 -4.04 -14.18 -7.11
CA GLU A 58 -3.34 -13.01 -7.66
C GLU A 58 -4.03 -12.46 -8.92
N ALA A 59 -4.50 -13.36 -9.80
CA ALA A 59 -5.29 -12.97 -10.97
C ALA A 59 -6.61 -12.29 -10.56
N LYS A 60 -7.32 -12.87 -9.58
CA LYS A 60 -8.57 -12.29 -9.09
C LYS A 60 -8.36 -10.95 -8.38
N ALA A 61 -7.30 -10.82 -7.58
CA ALA A 61 -6.95 -9.56 -6.92
C ALA A 61 -6.66 -8.44 -7.94
N THR A 62 -5.99 -8.77 -9.05
CA THR A 62 -5.76 -7.84 -10.15
C THR A 62 -7.08 -7.43 -10.81
N GLU A 63 -7.95 -8.40 -11.11
CA GLU A 63 -9.27 -8.14 -11.70
C GLU A 63 -10.15 -7.23 -10.82
N ILE A 64 -10.18 -7.48 -9.50
CA ILE A 64 -10.94 -6.63 -8.56
C ILE A 64 -10.40 -5.21 -8.62
N ARG A 65 -9.08 -5.04 -8.44
CA ARG A 65 -8.44 -3.73 -8.42
C ARG A 65 -8.69 -2.95 -9.71
N GLU A 66 -8.47 -3.57 -10.87
CA GLU A 66 -8.50 -2.86 -12.15
C GLU A 66 -9.92 -2.71 -12.69
N LEU A 67 -10.72 -3.78 -12.67
CA LEU A 67 -12.03 -3.78 -13.33
C LEU A 67 -13.17 -3.36 -12.41
N TRP A 68 -13.10 -3.69 -11.13
CA TRP A 68 -14.20 -3.42 -10.20
C TRP A 68 -14.00 -2.09 -9.49
N ASP A 69 -12.77 -1.84 -9.02
CA ASP A 69 -12.43 -0.60 -8.31
C ASP A 69 -11.92 0.50 -9.26
N GLY A 70 -11.60 0.17 -10.51
CA GLY A 70 -11.09 1.13 -11.50
C GLY A 70 -9.69 1.66 -11.19
N MET A 71 -8.93 0.96 -10.34
CA MET A 71 -7.64 1.39 -9.81
C MET A 71 -6.47 0.81 -10.61
N GLU A 72 -6.30 1.24 -11.86
CA GLU A 72 -5.13 0.83 -12.67
C GLU A 72 -3.80 1.25 -12.03
N THR A 73 -3.78 2.42 -11.37
CA THR A 73 -2.65 2.94 -10.60
C THR A 73 -3.01 3.11 -9.12
N VAL A 74 -2.00 2.97 -8.24
CA VAL A 74 -2.15 3.23 -6.80
C VAL A 74 -1.65 4.64 -6.50
N ASP A 75 -2.59 5.57 -6.41
CA ASP A 75 -2.37 6.97 -6.05
C ASP A 75 -3.30 7.40 -4.90
N THR A 76 -3.13 8.63 -4.42
CA THR A 76 -3.90 9.16 -3.30
C THR A 76 -5.38 9.29 -3.58
N ASP A 77 -5.77 9.53 -4.83
CA ASP A 77 -7.18 9.71 -5.19
C ASP A 77 -7.89 8.36 -5.19
N ALA A 78 -7.26 7.36 -5.80
CA ALA A 78 -7.76 5.98 -5.88
C ALA A 78 -7.88 5.32 -4.49
N THR A 79 -6.99 5.68 -3.56
CA THR A 79 -6.96 5.07 -2.21
C THR A 79 -7.56 5.94 -1.11
N GLY A 80 -8.01 7.16 -1.41
CA GLY A 80 -8.43 8.14 -0.41
C GLY A 80 -9.65 7.73 0.42
N ALA A 81 -10.49 6.82 -0.11
CA ALA A 81 -11.67 6.28 0.58
C ALA A 81 -11.36 5.03 1.43
N GLU A 82 -10.18 4.43 1.28
CA GLU A 82 -9.84 3.18 1.92
C GLU A 82 -9.54 3.36 3.41
N VAL A 83 -10.13 2.50 4.24
CA VAL A 83 -9.91 2.50 5.69
C VAL A 83 -9.41 1.13 6.12
N PHE A 84 -8.15 1.07 6.54
CA PHE A 84 -7.60 -0.15 7.13
C PHE A 84 -8.25 -0.41 8.49
N LYS A 85 -9.02 -1.50 8.60
CA LYS A 85 -9.59 -1.99 9.85
C LYS A 85 -8.65 -3.05 10.42
N PRO A 86 -7.81 -2.74 11.43
CA PRO A 86 -7.02 -3.77 12.09
C PRO A 86 -7.95 -4.80 12.73
N ALA A 87 -7.55 -6.08 12.69
CA ALA A 87 -8.28 -7.12 13.41
C ALA A 87 -8.40 -6.74 14.90
N PRO A 88 -9.54 -7.02 15.55
CA PRO A 88 -9.67 -6.78 16.98
C PRO A 88 -8.58 -7.56 17.70
N ILE A 89 -7.80 -6.87 18.53
CA ILE A 89 -6.86 -7.53 19.43
C ILE A 89 -7.71 -8.42 20.33
N LYS A 90 -7.57 -9.75 20.21
CA LYS A 90 -8.14 -10.67 21.18
C LYS A 90 -7.36 -10.44 22.47
N GLU A 91 -7.94 -9.71 23.43
CA GLU A 91 -7.44 -9.74 24.80
C GLU A 91 -7.56 -11.19 25.28
N GLY A 92 -6.42 -11.75 25.69
CA GLY A 92 -6.29 -13.13 26.17
C GLY A 92 -6.78 -13.29 27.59
#